data_AF-A0A969NCR1-F1
#
_entry.id   AF-A0A969NCR1-F1
#
_cell.length_a   1.000
_cell.length_b   1.000
_cell.length_c   1.000
_cell.angle_alpha   90.00
_cell.angle_beta   90.00
_cell.angle_gamma   90.00
#
_symmetry.space_group_name_H-M   'P 1'
#
loop_
_entity.id
_entity.type
_entity.pdbx_description
1 polymer ?
#
loop_
_entity_poly.entity_id
_entity_poly.type
_entity_poly.pdbx_seq_one_letter_code
_entity_poly.pdbx_strand_id
1 'polypeptide(L)'
;MSKTNLKLLVVFISFLAGYQMVAQDQLDHQPKYYIDEEGKLFWNKKLPVYIRISPTPTDPGLLMKSEETEKYTNPYFLDTEGKNMIRSRWATDQSTGKTVYPQMEVIWEVYADGIAPVSRAIFNNKAKYSKKGG
;
A
#
# COMPACT_ATOMS: atom_id res chain seq x y z
N MET A 1 54.47 -8.98 -28.01
CA MET A 1 53.06 -9.23 -28.42
C MET A 1 52.70 -8.24 -29.52
N SER A 2 52.31 -8.72 -30.71
CA SER A 2 52.02 -7.85 -31.88
C SER A 2 50.87 -6.87 -31.57
N LYS A 3 50.96 -5.63 -32.06
CA LYS A 3 49.92 -4.59 -31.89
C LYS A 3 48.53 -5.07 -32.35
N THR A 4 48.48 -6.04 -33.27
CA THR A 4 47.24 -6.66 -33.77
C THR A 4 46.56 -7.54 -32.71
N ASN A 5 47.33 -8.28 -31.91
CA ASN A 5 46.81 -9.14 -30.84
C ASN A 5 46.30 -8.31 -29.64
N LEU A 6 46.89 -7.13 -29.41
CA LEU A 6 46.42 -6.20 -28.39
C LEU A 6 45.07 -5.58 -28.78
N LYS A 7 44.88 -5.21 -30.05
CA LYS A 7 43.59 -4.70 -30.55
C LYS A 7 42.47 -5.75 -30.47
N LEU A 8 42.77 -7.00 -30.81
CA LEU A 8 41.80 -8.11 -30.72
C LEU A 8 41.37 -8.37 -29.27
N LEU A 9 42.32 -8.30 -28.34
CA LEU A 9 42.07 -8.46 -26.91
C LEU A 9 41.17 -7.33 -26.36
N VAL A 10 41.41 -6.09 -26.77
CA VAL A 10 40.58 -4.94 -26.35
C VAL A 10 39.14 -5.06 -26.87
N VAL A 11 38.93 -5.52 -28.11
CA VAL A 11 37.59 -5.74 -28.67
C VAL A 11 36.87 -6.87 -27.92
N PHE A 12 37.58 -7.94 -27.54
CA PHE A 12 37.00 -9.05 -26.79
C PHE A 12 36.57 -8.63 -25.37
N ILE A 13 37.40 -7.85 -24.67
CA ILE A 13 37.08 -7.30 -23.34
C ILE A 13 35.88 -6.36 -23.38
N SER A 14 35.75 -5.58 -24.46
CA SER A 14 34.61 -4.67 -24.67
C SER A 14 33.28 -5.42 -24.85
N PHE A 15 33.31 -6.63 -25.42
CA PHE A 15 32.13 -7.46 -25.63
C PHE A 15 31.67 -8.17 -24.34
N LEU A 16 32.59 -8.49 -23.42
CA LEU A 16 32.26 -9.07 -22.11
C LEU A 16 31.66 -8.04 -21.12
N ALA A 17 32.00 -6.76 -21.26
CA ALA A 17 31.50 -5.71 -20.36
C ALA A 17 30.02 -5.35 -20.54
N GLY A 18 29.37 -5.80 -21.63
CA GLY A 18 27.97 -5.46 -21.96
C GLY A 18 26.90 -6.27 -21.21
N TYR A 19 27.27 -7.30 -20.44
CA TYR A 19 26.30 -8.21 -19.82
C TYR A 19 25.73 -7.76 -18.47
N GLN A 20 26.16 -6.60 -17.94
CA GLN A 20 25.65 -6.09 -16.67
C GLN A 20 24.48 -5.11 -16.88
N MET A 21 23.50 -5.47 -17.71
CA MET A 21 22.17 -4.86 -17.64
C MET A 21 21.40 -5.55 -16.52
N VAL A 22 21.67 -5.13 -15.29
CA VAL A 22 20.86 -5.51 -14.13
C VAL A 22 19.55 -4.74 -14.26
N ALA A 23 18.50 -5.43 -14.71
CA ALA A 23 17.14 -4.93 -14.58
C ALA A 23 16.90 -4.68 -13.08
N GLN A 24 16.51 -3.46 -12.70
CA GLN A 24 16.17 -3.16 -11.32
C GLN A 24 15.03 -4.08 -10.90
N ASP A 25 15.25 -4.90 -9.86
CA ASP A 25 14.18 -5.71 -9.29
C ASP A 25 13.01 -4.78 -8.94
N GLN A 26 11.84 -5.11 -9.49
CA GLN A 26 10.62 -4.40 -9.16
C GLN A 26 10.42 -4.52 -7.64
N LEU A 27 10.41 -3.39 -6.93
CA LEU A 27 10.17 -3.38 -5.49
C LEU A 27 8.90 -4.19 -5.19
N ASP A 28 9.08 -5.31 -4.49
CA ASP A 28 7.98 -6.12 -4.00
C ASP A 28 7.31 -5.37 -2.84
N HIS A 29 6.28 -4.59 -3.17
CA HIS A 29 5.51 -3.85 -2.20
C HIS A 29 4.48 -4.77 -1.56
N GLN A 30 4.82 -5.28 -0.38
CA GLN A 30 3.88 -6.01 0.46
C GLN A 30 2.65 -5.12 0.78
N PRO A 31 1.42 -5.64 0.67
CA PRO A 31 0.21 -4.87 0.97
C PRO A 31 0.26 -4.32 2.39
N LYS A 32 0.02 -3.02 2.54
CA LYS A 32 0.00 -2.32 3.83
C LYS A 32 -1.18 -1.34 3.88
N TYR A 33 -1.61 -0.98 5.08
CA TYR A 33 -2.51 0.15 5.28
C TYR A 33 -1.71 1.46 5.35
N TYR A 34 -2.40 2.58 5.14
CA TYR A 34 -1.84 3.93 5.15
C TYR A 34 -2.81 4.87 5.84
N ILE A 35 -2.30 5.89 6.54
CA ILE A 35 -3.09 6.96 7.14
C ILE A 35 -2.62 8.28 6.51
N ASP A 36 -3.55 9.07 5.96
CA ASP A 36 -3.22 10.36 5.35
C ASP A 36 -2.94 11.46 6.39
N GLU A 37 -2.55 12.65 5.91
CA GLU A 37 -2.27 13.81 6.76
C GLU A 37 -3.52 14.30 7.50
N GLU A 38 -4.72 14.02 6.97
CA GLU A 38 -6.01 14.31 7.59
C GLU A 38 -6.51 13.21 8.55
N GLY A 39 -5.76 12.12 8.72
CA GLY A 39 -6.09 11.00 9.61
C GLY A 39 -7.04 9.94 9.03
N LYS A 40 -7.33 9.95 7.72
CA LYS A 40 -8.16 8.91 7.08
C LYS A 40 -7.37 7.61 6.92
N LEU A 41 -8.00 6.51 7.31
CA LEU A 41 -7.43 5.17 7.17
C LEU A 41 -7.73 4.60 5.79
N PHE A 42 -6.67 4.36 5.01
CA PHE A 42 -6.70 3.61 3.75
C PHE A 42 -6.25 2.17 4.00
N TRP A 43 -7.16 1.23 3.74
CA TRP A 43 -6.96 -0.19 3.96
C TRP A 43 -6.81 -0.92 2.62
N ASN A 44 -5.71 -1.65 2.44
CA ASN A 44 -5.55 -2.43 1.22
C ASN A 44 -6.59 -3.56 1.18
N LYS A 45 -7.37 -3.65 0.10
CA LYS A 45 -8.49 -4.60 0.01
C LYS A 45 -8.08 -6.07 0.09
N LYS A 46 -6.82 -6.40 -0.25
CA LYS A 46 -6.29 -7.77 -0.15
C LYS A 46 -5.95 -8.16 1.29
N LEU A 47 -5.91 -7.21 2.22
CA LEU A 47 -5.60 -7.48 3.62
C LEU A 47 -6.86 -7.85 4.41
N PRO A 48 -6.79 -8.88 5.27
CA PRO A 48 -7.87 -9.22 6.17
C PRO A 48 -8.05 -8.13 7.23
N VAL A 49 -9.30 -7.81 7.55
CA VAL A 49 -9.69 -6.91 8.63
C VAL A 49 -10.05 -7.74 9.87
N TYR A 50 -9.54 -7.32 11.02
CA TYR A 50 -9.88 -7.87 12.33
C TYR A 50 -10.32 -6.72 13.23
N ILE A 51 -11.47 -6.87 13.89
CA ILE A 51 -12.00 -5.88 14.81
C ILE A 51 -11.65 -6.31 16.24
N ARG A 52 -10.94 -5.44 16.97
CA ARG A 52 -10.58 -5.64 18.37
C ARG A 52 -11.19 -4.55 19.22
N ILE A 53 -11.67 -4.90 20.40
CA ILE A 53 -12.18 -3.95 21.40
C ILE A 53 -11.26 -3.93 22.60
N SER A 54 -11.00 -2.75 23.15
CA SER A 54 -10.13 -2.59 24.30
C SER A 54 -10.70 -1.55 25.27
N PRO A 55 -10.54 -1.74 26.60
CA PRO A 55 -10.89 -0.72 27.57
C PRO A 55 -9.90 0.45 27.61
N THR A 56 -8.72 0.33 26.99
CA THR A 56 -7.71 1.40 26.97
C THR A 56 -7.09 1.56 25.58
N PRO A 57 -6.64 2.77 25.19
CA PRO A 57 -6.04 2.99 23.87
C PRO A 57 -4.74 2.21 23.61
N THR A 58 -4.03 1.81 24.68
CA THR A 58 -2.73 1.14 24.60
C THR A 58 -2.81 -0.38 24.69
N ASP A 59 -3.96 -0.93 25.10
CA ASP A 59 -4.12 -2.36 25.28
C ASP A 59 -4.41 -3.04 23.91
N PRO A 60 -3.79 -4.20 23.61
CA PRO A 60 -3.99 -4.90 22.33
C PRO A 60 -5.44 -5.30 22.05
N GLY A 61 -6.32 -5.29 23.04
CA GLY A 61 -7.73 -5.60 22.94
C GLY A 61 -8.05 -7.08 22.74
N LEU A 62 -9.35 -7.38 22.80
CA LEU A 62 -9.92 -8.69 22.54
C LEU A 62 -10.44 -8.76 21.10
N LEU A 63 -10.13 -9.85 20.38
CA LEU A 63 -10.68 -10.11 19.06
C LEU A 63 -12.18 -10.36 19.15
N MET A 64 -12.98 -9.58 18.43
CA MET A 64 -14.42 -9.78 18.34
C MET A 64 -14.74 -11.01 17.49
N LYS A 65 -15.77 -11.76 17.92
CA LYS A 65 -16.37 -12.88 17.20
C LYS A 65 -17.85 -12.61 16.99
N SER A 66 -18.35 -12.94 15.81
CA SER A 66 -19.79 -12.88 15.54
C SER A 66 -20.46 -14.19 15.95
N GLU A 67 -21.61 -14.10 16.62
CA GLU A 67 -22.45 -15.28 16.92
C GLU A 67 -23.24 -15.75 15.70
N GLU A 68 -23.76 -14.81 14.90
CA GLU A 68 -24.63 -15.12 13.74
C GLU A 68 -23.84 -15.37 12.45
N THR A 69 -22.74 -14.66 12.25
CA THR A 69 -21.98 -14.60 10.98
C THR A 69 -20.51 -14.97 11.13
N GLU A 70 -20.18 -15.89 12.04
CA GLU A 70 -18.80 -16.31 12.34
C GLU A 70 -17.98 -16.63 11.06
N LYS A 71 -18.61 -17.34 10.11
CA LYS A 71 -18.01 -17.73 8.82
C LYS A 71 -17.46 -16.54 8.00
N TYR A 72 -17.92 -15.32 8.23
CA TYR A 72 -17.61 -14.14 7.40
C TYR A 72 -16.78 -13.07 8.11
N THR A 73 -16.36 -13.25 9.37
CA THR A 73 -15.82 -12.14 10.20
C THR A 73 -14.36 -12.26 10.60
N ASN A 74 -13.80 -13.47 10.71
CA ASN A 74 -12.42 -13.68 11.16
C ASN A 74 -11.69 -14.70 10.28
N PRO A 75 -11.09 -14.28 9.14
CA PRO A 75 -10.91 -12.90 8.67
C PRO A 75 -12.14 -12.29 7.97
N TYR A 76 -12.31 -10.98 8.09
CA TYR A 76 -13.24 -10.19 7.28
C TYR A 76 -12.49 -9.51 6.12
N PHE A 77 -13.16 -9.28 5.00
CA PHE A 77 -12.60 -8.54 3.86
C PHE A 77 -13.58 -7.46 3.41
N LEU A 78 -13.05 -6.28 3.07
CA LEU A 78 -13.86 -5.19 2.51
C LEU A 78 -14.30 -5.57 1.09
N ASP A 79 -15.60 -5.48 0.83
CA ASP A 79 -16.21 -5.90 -0.44
C ASP A 79 -16.14 -4.78 -1.51
N THR A 80 -16.33 -3.54 -1.09
CA THR A 80 -16.40 -2.35 -1.95
C THR A 80 -15.11 -1.54 -1.93
N GLU A 81 -14.79 -0.90 -3.07
CA GLU A 81 -13.72 0.10 -3.15
C GLU A 81 -14.17 1.42 -2.49
N GLY A 82 -13.23 2.17 -1.93
CA GLY A 82 -13.53 3.46 -1.30
C GLY A 82 -14.15 3.33 0.09
N LYS A 83 -15.08 4.23 0.43
CA LYS A 83 -15.57 4.43 1.80
C LYS A 83 -16.42 3.24 2.30
N ASN A 84 -15.88 2.50 3.26
CA ASN A 84 -16.57 1.50 4.08
C ASN A 84 -16.80 2.06 5.50
N MET A 85 -17.73 1.46 6.25
CA MET A 85 -18.12 1.95 7.58
C MET A 85 -18.37 0.80 8.56
N ILE A 86 -17.78 0.89 9.75
CA ILE A 86 -18.19 0.12 10.92
C ILE A 86 -19.13 1.02 11.73
N ARG A 87 -20.26 0.49 12.22
CA ARG A 87 -21.25 1.31 12.92
C ARG A 87 -21.78 0.68 14.20
N SER A 88 -22.08 1.54 15.16
CA SER A 88 -22.90 1.22 16.33
C SER A 88 -24.18 2.06 16.30
N ARG A 89 -25.28 1.48 16.78
CA ARG A 89 -26.62 2.07 16.66
C ARG A 89 -26.70 3.45 17.31
N TRP A 90 -26.25 3.61 18.55
CA TRP A 90 -26.47 4.83 19.32
C TRP A 90 -25.19 5.37 19.95
N ALA A 91 -24.92 6.66 19.71
CA ALA A 91 -23.85 7.39 20.36
C ALA A 91 -24.10 7.53 21.86
N THR A 92 -23.01 7.43 22.62
CA THR A 92 -23.01 7.60 24.08
C THR A 92 -22.09 8.74 24.46
N ASP A 93 -22.47 9.49 25.49
CA ASP A 93 -21.63 10.52 26.07
C ASP A 93 -20.42 9.87 26.76
N GLN A 94 -19.22 10.35 26.45
CA GLN A 94 -17.97 9.72 26.90
C GLN A 94 -17.74 9.82 28.42
N SER A 95 -18.39 10.77 29.10
CA SER A 95 -18.23 10.96 30.56
C SER A 95 -19.23 10.14 31.38
N THR A 96 -20.44 9.95 30.84
CA THR A 96 -21.55 9.31 31.55
C THR A 96 -21.92 7.92 31.03
N GLY A 97 -21.48 7.56 29.82
CA GLY A 97 -21.86 6.32 29.13
C GLY A 97 -23.32 6.26 28.69
N LYS A 98 -24.10 7.34 28.87
CA LYS A 98 -25.52 7.38 28.51
C LYS A 98 -25.70 7.74 27.05
N THR A 99 -26.74 7.20 26.43
CA THR A 99 -27.09 7.54 25.05
C THR A 99 -27.40 9.03 24.88
N VAL A 100 -26.87 9.64 23.83
CA VAL A 100 -27.10 11.05 23.48
C VAL A 100 -28.49 11.24 22.86
N TYR A 101 -29.12 12.39 23.12
CA TYR A 101 -30.37 12.80 22.48
C TYR A 101 -30.19 14.14 21.75
N PRO A 102 -30.57 14.27 20.46
CA PRO A 102 -31.23 13.26 19.63
C PRO A 102 -30.30 12.08 19.31
N GLN A 103 -30.91 10.91 19.08
CA GLN A 103 -30.18 9.68 18.77
C GLN A 103 -29.43 9.82 17.44
N MET A 104 -28.18 9.35 17.43
CA MET A 104 -27.34 9.28 16.22
C MET A 104 -26.43 8.04 16.27
N GLU A 105 -26.08 7.50 15.11
CA GLU A 105 -25.16 6.38 14.98
C GLU A 105 -23.71 6.83 15.25
N VAL A 106 -22.90 5.91 15.78
CA VAL A 106 -21.44 6.07 15.78
C VAL A 106 -20.90 5.36 14.55
N ILE A 107 -20.13 6.08 13.74
CA ILE A 107 -19.59 5.58 12.48
C ILE A 107 -18.06 5.69 12.55
N TRP A 108 -17.39 4.64 12.10
CA TRP A 108 -15.95 4.62 11.87
C TRP A 108 -15.68 4.32 10.41
N GLU A 109 -15.08 5.27 9.72
CA GLU A 109 -14.72 5.17 8.31
C GLU A 109 -13.43 4.39 8.06
N VAL A 110 -13.46 3.53 7.04
CA VAL A 110 -12.29 2.85 6.49
C VAL A 110 -12.35 2.94 4.97
N TYR A 111 -11.30 3.40 4.31
CA TYR A 111 -11.26 3.56 2.86
C TYR A 111 -10.53 2.37 2.24
N ALA A 112 -11.25 1.50 1.55
CA ALA A 112 -10.66 0.40 0.81
C ALA A 112 -9.89 0.92 -0.41
N ASP A 113 -8.65 0.46 -0.55
CA ASP A 113 -7.80 0.72 -1.71
C ASP A 113 -7.34 -0.61 -2.32
N GLY A 114 -8.00 -1.02 -3.40
CA GLY A 114 -7.63 -2.18 -4.22
C GLY A 114 -6.86 -1.80 -5.49
N ILE A 115 -6.71 -0.51 -5.81
CA ILE A 115 -6.17 -0.07 -7.10
C ILE A 115 -4.64 -0.07 -7.01
N ALA A 116 -4.02 -1.06 -7.64
CA ALA A 116 -2.57 -1.06 -7.81
C ALA A 116 -2.15 0.20 -8.61
N PRO A 117 -1.09 0.91 -8.20
CA PRO A 117 -0.62 2.08 -8.94
C PRO A 117 -0.23 1.66 -10.35
N VAL A 118 -0.85 2.27 -11.37
CA VAL A 118 -0.42 2.11 -12.76
C VAL A 118 0.83 2.95 -12.96
N SER A 119 2.02 2.35 -12.80
CA SER A 119 3.27 3.04 -13.11
C SER A 119 3.37 3.23 -14.63
N ARG A 120 3.50 4.49 -15.07
CA ARG A 120 3.97 4.83 -16.42
C ARG A 120 5.38 5.39 -16.30
N ALA A 121 6.34 4.75 -16.93
CA ALA A 121 7.66 5.32 -17.13
C ALA A 121 7.55 6.48 -18.13
N ILE A 122 7.53 7.71 -17.62
CA ILE A 122 7.62 8.91 -18.46
C ILE A 122 9.11 9.19 -18.70
N PHE A 123 9.63 8.74 -19.84
CA PHE A 123 10.96 9.15 -20.29
C PHE A 123 10.91 10.59 -20.81
N ASN A 124 11.16 11.57 -19.93
CA ASN A 124 11.43 12.95 -20.34
C ASN A 124 12.84 13.04 -20.95
N ASN A 125 12.99 12.53 -22.18
CA ASN A 125 14.24 12.64 -22.92
C ASN A 125 14.42 14.07 -23.45
N LYS A 126 14.98 14.96 -22.62
CA LYS A 126 15.44 16.29 -23.03
C LYS A 126 16.94 16.44 -22.83
N ALA A 127 17.70 15.97 -23.82
CA ALA A 127 18.94 16.61 -24.29
C ALA A 127 19.32 16.01 -25.65
N LYS A 128 18.87 16.61 -26.76
CA LYS A 128 19.47 16.34 -28.07
C LYS A 128 20.87 16.94 -28.07
N TYR A 129 21.89 16.13 -27.79
CA TYR A 129 23.27 16.53 -28.02
C TYR A 129 23.54 16.53 -29.54
N SER A 130 23.56 17.70 -30.15
CA SER A 130 24.04 17.89 -31.52
C SER A 130 25.54 18.14 -31.46
N LYS A 131 26.34 17.18 -31.92
CA LYS A 131 27.79 17.36 -32.10
C LYS A 131 28.01 18.12 -33.42
N LYS A 132 28.38 19.40 -33.35
CA LYS A 132 28.98 20.11 -34.48
C LYS A 132 30.30 19.41 -34.80
N GLY A 133 30.38 18.75 -35.95
CA GLY A 133 31.63 18.27 -36.53
C GLY A 133 32.47 19.45 -36.99
N GLY A 134 33.77 19.41 -36.69
CA GLY A 134 34.82 20.20 -37.32
C GLY A 134 35.56 19.35 -38.33
#